data_AF-A0A937PIP6-F1
#
_entry.id   AF-A0A937PIP6-F1
#
_cell.length_a   1.000
_cell.length_b   1.000
_cell.length_c   1.000
_cell.angle_alpha   90.00
_cell.angle_beta   90.00
_cell.angle_gamma   90.00
#
_symmetry.space_group_name_H-M   'P 1'
#
loop_
_entity.id
_entity.type
_entity.pdbx_description
1 polymer ?
#
loop_
_entity_poly.entity_id
_entity_poly.type
_entity_poly.pdbx_seq_one_letter_code
_entity_poly.pdbx_strand_id
1 'polypeptide(L)' 'MDKGLEIKELAELIGVTPDSVINWEIRGVKPREESLKKLTRTLDFL' A
#
# COMPACT_ATOMS: atom_id res chain seq x y z
N MET A 1 -11.61 8.43 -1.95
CA MET A 1 -10.93 9.38 -2.84
C MET A 1 -9.78 8.62 -3.46
N ASP A 2 -9.67 8.62 -4.79
CA ASP A 2 -8.46 8.10 -5.43
C ASP A 2 -7.32 9.10 -5.18
N LYS A 3 -6.15 8.60 -4.77
CA LYS A 3 -4.96 9.40 -4.51
C LYS A 3 -4.04 9.51 -5.73
N GLY A 4 -4.32 8.76 -6.80
CA GLY A 4 -3.54 8.82 -8.05
C GLY A 4 -2.10 8.33 -7.91
N LEU A 5 -1.79 7.53 -6.87
CA LEU A 5 -0.45 7.00 -6.64
C LEU A 5 -0.18 5.82 -7.56
N GLU A 6 0.99 5.80 -8.18
CA GLU A 6 1.50 4.60 -8.83
C GLU A 6 1.92 3.56 -7.78
N ILE A 7 1.94 2.28 -8.19
CA ILE A 7 2.35 1.14 -7.34
C ILE A 7 3.71 1.40 -6.66
N LYS A 8 4.67 1.98 -7.38
CA LYS A 8 6.02 2.27 -6.85
C LYS A 8 5.98 3.38 -5.79
N GLU A 9 5.21 4.43 -6.03
CA GLU A 9 5.08 5.56 -5.10
C GLU A 9 4.41 5.10 -3.81
N LEU A 10 3.34 4.31 -3.91
CA LEU A 10 2.67 3.73 -2.74
C LEU A 10 3.61 2.81 -1.95
N ALA A 11 4.39 1.98 -2.65
CA ALA A 11 5.35 1.07 -2.02
C ALA A 11 6.44 1.84 -1.26
N GLU A 12 7.02 2.87 -1.87
CA GLU A 12 8.02 3.74 -1.24
C GLU A 12 7.45 4.46 0.00
N LEU A 13 6.25 5.03 -0.13
CA LEU A 13 5.59 5.78 0.93
C LEU A 13 5.27 4.93 2.17
N ILE A 14 4.94 3.65 1.97
CA ILE A 14 4.61 2.70 3.04
C ILE A 14 5.87 1.95 3.54
N GLY A 15 6.96 2.01 2.77
CA GLY A 15 8.19 1.27 3.05
C GLY A 15 7.98 -0.25 2.88
N VAL A 16 7.42 -0.65 1.76
CA VAL A 16 7.27 -2.04 1.30
C VAL A 16 7.79 -2.18 -0.13
N THR A 17 7.80 -3.41 -0.67
CA THR A 17 8.17 -3.63 -2.08
C THR A 17 6.96 -3.39 -3.00
N PRO A 18 7.19 -2.99 -4.27
CA PRO A 18 6.13 -2.93 -5.28
C PRO A 18 5.37 -4.26 -5.42
N ASP A 19 6.07 -5.39 -5.29
CA ASP A 19 5.46 -6.72 -5.30
C ASP A 19 4.45 -6.92 -4.17
N SER A 20 4.66 -6.31 -3.00
CA SER A 20 3.71 -6.36 -1.90
C SER A 20 2.39 -5.69 -2.30
N VAL A 21 2.46 -4.52 -2.94
CA VAL A 21 1.29 -3.79 -3.43
C VAL A 21 0.59 -4.57 -4.55
N ILE A 22 1.33 -5.12 -5.52
CA ILE A 22 0.79 -5.99 -6.57
C ILE A 22 0.06 -7.20 -5.98
N ASN A 23 0.65 -7.84 -4.96
CA ASN A 23 0.02 -8.97 -4.29
C ASN A 23 -1.34 -8.57 -3.66
N TRP A 24 -1.44 -7.36 -3.10
CA TRP A 24 -2.67 -6.87 -2.47
C TRP A 24 -3.75 -6.50 -3.48
N GLU A 25 -3.40 -5.76 -4.53
CA GLU A 25 -4.38 -5.21 -5.47
C GLU A 25 -4.74 -6.20 -6.58
N ILE A 26 -3.75 -6.90 -7.13
CA ILE A 26 -3.93 -7.73 -8.32
C ILE A 26 -4.13 -9.19 -7.94
N ARG A 27 -3.38 -9.69 -6.95
CA ARG A 27 -3.41 -11.12 -6.57
C ARG A 27 -4.36 -11.44 -5.41
N GLY A 28 -5.00 -10.42 -4.81
CA GLY A 28 -5.96 -10.58 -3.73
C GLY A 28 -5.38 -11.09 -2.41
N VAL A 29 -4.05 -11.01 -2.23
CA VAL A 29 -3.38 -11.37 -0.98
C VAL A 29 -3.64 -10.28 0.05
N LYS A 30 -4.13 -10.62 1.24
CA LYS A 30 -4.35 -9.59 2.25
C LYS A 30 -3.02 -9.10 2.85
N PRO A 31 -2.85 -7.79 3.07
CA PRO A 31 -1.72 -7.27 3.84
C PRO A 31 -1.73 -7.85 5.25
N ARG A 32 -0.53 -8.00 5.82
CA ARG A 32 -0.37 -8.29 7.25
C ARG A 32 -0.80 -7.08 8.08
N GLU A 33 -1.12 -7.30 9.35
CA GLU A 33 -1.57 -6.24 10.26
C GLU A 33 -0.61 -5.05 10.31
N GLU A 34 0.72 -5.30 10.28
CA GLU A 34 1.73 -4.25 10.24
C GLU A 34 1.64 -3.36 8.99
N SER A 35 1.45 -3.98 7.81
CA SER A 35 1.31 -3.27 6.53
C SER A 35 -0.03 -2.54 6.45
N LEU A 36 -1.08 -3.13 7.00
CA LEU A 36 -2.40 -2.51 7.08
C LEU A 36 -2.36 -1.25 7.96
N LYS A 37 -1.69 -1.30 9.13
CA LYS A 37 -1.50 -0.13 9.98
C LYS A 37 -0.72 0.98 9.27
N LYS A 38 0.32 0.63 8.51
CA LYS A 38 1.07 1.60 7.70
C LYS A 38 0.20 2.20 6.60
N LEU A 39 -0.57 1.39 5.87
CA LEU A 39 -1.54 1.84 4.85
C LEU A 39 -2.52 2.87 5.42
N THR A 40 -3.21 2.53 6.52
CA THR A 40 -4.19 3.42 7.14
C THR A 40 -3.54 4.73 7.60
N ARG A 41 -2.42 4.63 8.33
CA ARG A 41 -1.70 5.82 8.80
C ARG A 41 -1.29 6.70 7.63
N THR A 42 -0.69 6.14 6.58
CA THR A 42 -0.17 6.91 5.46
C THR A 42 -1.28 7.55 4.64
N LEU A 43 -2.37 6.83 4.34
CA LEU A 43 -3.42 7.30 3.45
C LEU A 43 -4.41 8.25 4.12
N ASP A 44 -4.61 8.16 5.44
CA ASP A 44 -5.49 9.07 6.19
C ASP A 44 -4.91 10.49 6.33
N PHE A 45 -3.59 10.66 6.18
CA PHE A 45 -2.91 11.96 6.24
C PHE A 45 -2.66 12.60 4.85
N LEU A 46 -2.94 11.87 3.78
CA LEU A 46 -2.91 12.38 2.40
C LEU A 46 -4.29 12.90 2.00
#